data_AF-A0A495TMW2-F1
#
_entry.id   AF-A0A495TMW2-F1
#
_cell.length_a   1.000
_cell.length_b   1.000
_cell.length_c   1.000
_cell.angle_alpha   90.00
_cell.angle_beta   90.00
_cell.angle_gamma   90.00
#
_symmetry.space_group_name_H-M   'P 1'
#
loop_
_entity.id
_entity.type
_entity.pdbx_description
1 polymer ?
#
loop_
_entity_poly.entity_id
_entity_poly.type
_entity_poly.pdbx_seq_one_letter_code
_entity_poly.pdbx_strand_id
1 'polypeptide(L)'
;MPYDPETERYGGPALLPIAEEVFTHSTRTAVSALHALGAAPDSRLPLALDLAHTTAHALGLDELAASRWLRRHAASWRWVTEYRPLPGAAVHTRVNTVFARQRQALAGRAHTLRAALDAGTAAPWLGDWAARVTEAAARMRAAAPADSAERLGWVWASQLHMLFNRLGVGPDEERAVCRLAARTLLETDRPFTFFPTDHHAPDHQYLERSKFQIGRTEDSTLRDLPPAPTPQPRPGDLPLPADPLPAVTLADALHTRRSTRGPLTGPLTAGALGGLLWSAFAENPGTGHRPYPSAGALHTVRIRAVALAVDGLPAATYQCLPEHRSLRPIGPPPALDDLKALSSYLSRPAVDPNAIDITEAPAVLAVYLDLGHLRRRYGLRALRLGLLEAGHLAQNLLLTAAAFGLGTTPSAASRTTWPTNSSAWTTWRNRSSTSSRWGDRCRGRRESATPTGGDPPAAVVLCGRCVSGG
;
A
#
# COMPACT_ATOMS: atom_id res chain seq x y z
N MET A 1 23.03 -24.83 16.95
CA MET A 1 23.30 -23.39 16.71
C MET A 1 22.89 -22.63 17.96
N PRO A 2 23.64 -21.60 18.40
CA PRO A 2 23.19 -20.76 19.51
C PRO A 2 21.88 -20.05 19.14
N TYR A 3 20.98 -19.92 20.11
CA TYR A 3 19.72 -19.18 19.96
C TYR A 3 20.04 -17.69 19.77
N ASP A 4 19.62 -17.12 18.65
CA ASP A 4 19.72 -15.69 18.37
C ASP A 4 18.36 -15.04 18.64
N PRO A 5 18.21 -14.19 19.67
CA PRO A 5 16.92 -13.63 20.06
C PRO A 5 16.39 -12.64 19.01
N GLU A 6 15.13 -12.81 18.59
CA GLU A 6 14.44 -11.90 17.66
C GLU A 6 14.10 -10.54 18.30
N THR A 7 15.10 -9.70 18.55
CA THR A 7 14.88 -8.40 19.21
C THR A 7 14.33 -7.32 18.28
N GLU A 8 14.66 -7.35 16.98
CA GLU A 8 14.26 -6.32 16.01
C GLU A 8 12.74 -6.19 15.85
N ARG A 9 12.03 -7.33 15.83
CA ARG A 9 10.56 -7.40 15.71
C ARG A 9 9.84 -6.62 16.81
N TYR A 10 10.45 -6.57 18.00
CA TYR A 10 9.91 -5.92 19.19
C TYR A 10 10.53 -4.54 19.44
N GLY A 11 11.19 -3.97 18.43
CA GLY A 11 11.73 -2.61 18.46
C GLY A 11 13.14 -2.51 19.03
N GLY A 12 13.85 -3.64 19.15
CA GLY A 12 15.23 -3.75 19.61
C GLY A 12 15.34 -4.12 21.10
N PRO A 13 16.57 -4.35 21.58
CA PRO A 13 16.83 -4.83 22.95
C PRO A 13 16.23 -3.93 24.05
N ALA A 14 16.18 -2.61 23.82
CA ALA A 14 15.64 -1.66 24.80
C ALA A 14 14.11 -1.76 24.98
N LEU A 15 13.38 -2.19 23.95
CA LEU A 15 11.92 -2.28 23.99
C LEU A 15 11.42 -3.70 24.30
N LEU A 16 12.29 -4.71 24.17
CA LEU A 16 11.96 -6.11 24.38
C LEU A 16 11.34 -6.40 25.77
N PRO A 17 11.86 -5.89 26.91
CA PRO A 17 11.25 -6.18 28.21
C PRO A 17 9.80 -5.68 28.31
N ILE A 18 9.52 -4.48 27.77
CA ILE A 18 8.16 -3.93 27.74
C ILE A 18 7.27 -4.79 26.82
N ALA A 19 7.80 -5.24 25.69
CA ALA A 19 7.09 -6.12 24.76
C ALA A 19 6.74 -7.48 25.38
N GLU A 20 7.62 -8.06 26.20
CA GLU A 20 7.39 -9.31 26.93
C GLU A 20 6.34 -9.16 28.05
N GLU A 21 6.33 -8.02 28.73
CA GLU A 21 5.27 -7.69 29.69
C GLU A 21 3.91 -7.64 29.00
N VAL A 22 3.78 -6.92 27.87
CA VAL A 22 2.53 -6.85 27.08
C VAL A 22 2.12 -8.24 26.59
N PHE A 23 3.07 -9.04 26.12
CA PHE A 23 2.84 -10.42 25.71
C PHE A 23 2.24 -11.27 26.84
N THR A 24 2.75 -11.13 28.07
CA THR A 24 2.22 -11.83 29.25
C THR A 24 0.79 -11.38 29.59
N HIS A 25 0.51 -10.08 29.50
CA HIS A 25 -0.84 -9.54 29.69
C HIS A 25 -1.81 -10.04 28.63
N SER A 26 -1.36 -10.15 27.37
CA SER A 26 -2.21 -10.64 26.26
C SER A 26 -2.76 -12.05 26.51
N THR A 27 -2.02 -12.93 27.20
CA THR A 27 -2.51 -14.25 27.61
C THR A 27 -3.69 -14.13 28.56
N ARG A 28 -3.58 -13.28 29.60
CA ARG A 28 -4.65 -13.07 30.58
C ARG A 28 -5.89 -12.46 29.92
N THR A 29 -5.69 -11.47 29.05
CA THR A 29 -6.77 -10.86 28.28
C THR A 29 -7.49 -11.89 27.41
N ALA A 30 -6.75 -12.74 26.69
CA ALA A 30 -7.34 -13.77 25.85
C ALA A 30 -8.19 -14.77 26.65
N VAL A 31 -7.69 -15.23 27.81
CA VAL A 31 -8.43 -16.13 28.71
C VAL A 31 -9.71 -15.47 29.22
N SER A 32 -9.65 -14.22 29.69
CA SER A 32 -10.83 -13.49 30.15
C SER A 32 -11.85 -13.27 29.03
N ALA A 33 -11.39 -12.97 27.82
CA ALA A 33 -12.26 -12.78 26.65
C ALA A 33 -12.96 -14.09 26.26
N LEU A 34 -12.24 -15.22 26.28
CA LEU A 34 -12.82 -16.55 26.04
C LEU A 34 -13.80 -16.98 27.15
N HIS A 35 -13.54 -16.63 28.41
CA HIS A 35 -14.52 -16.87 29.48
C HIS A 35 -15.79 -16.04 29.31
N ALA A 36 -15.67 -14.79 28.87
CA ALA A 36 -16.83 -13.93 28.60
C ALA A 36 -17.72 -14.46 27.47
N LEU A 37 -17.19 -15.32 26.59
CA LEU A 37 -17.93 -15.96 25.50
C LEU A 37 -18.79 -17.15 25.89
N GLY A 38 -18.48 -17.83 26.99
CA GLY A 38 -19.08 -19.15 27.28
C GLY A 38 -18.81 -20.18 26.17
N ALA A 39 -19.79 -21.04 25.86
CA ALA A 39 -19.63 -22.16 24.92
C ALA A 39 -19.98 -21.82 23.44
N ALA A 40 -19.72 -20.60 22.97
CA ALA A 40 -20.03 -20.16 21.60
C ALA A 40 -18.75 -19.93 20.75
N PRO A 41 -18.21 -20.95 20.06
CA PRO A 41 -16.95 -20.85 19.33
C PRO A 41 -16.97 -19.89 18.12
N ASP A 42 -18.14 -19.67 17.49
CA ASP A 42 -18.29 -18.76 16.34
C ASP A 42 -18.13 -17.27 16.69
N SER A 43 -18.03 -16.95 17.98
CA SER A 43 -18.06 -15.58 18.48
C SER A 43 -16.67 -15.00 18.79
N ARG A 44 -15.57 -15.68 18.41
CA ARG A 44 -14.20 -15.18 18.58
C ARG A 44 -13.83 -13.99 17.68
N LEU A 45 -14.36 -13.92 16.46
CA LEU A 45 -14.05 -12.83 15.52
C LEU A 45 -14.64 -11.47 15.99
N PRO A 46 -15.86 -11.40 16.54
CA PRO A 46 -16.34 -10.21 17.23
C PRO A 46 -15.45 -9.74 18.39
N LEU A 47 -14.88 -10.65 19.20
CA LEU A 47 -13.92 -10.25 20.24
C LEU A 47 -12.64 -9.68 19.65
N ALA A 48 -12.11 -10.29 18.59
CA ALA A 48 -10.92 -9.81 17.91
C ALA A 48 -11.15 -8.41 17.31
N LEU A 49 -12.37 -8.15 16.81
CA LEU A 49 -12.79 -6.82 16.35
C LEU A 49 -12.76 -5.80 17.50
N ASP A 50 -13.34 -6.12 18.65
CA ASP A 50 -13.30 -5.24 19.83
C ASP A 50 -11.87 -4.98 20.29
N LEU A 51 -11.04 -6.02 20.38
CA LEU A 51 -9.64 -5.90 20.77
C LEU A 51 -8.82 -5.07 19.77
N ALA A 52 -9.11 -5.15 18.46
CA ALA A 52 -8.51 -4.26 17.48
C ALA A 52 -8.88 -2.79 17.74
N HIS A 53 -10.15 -2.51 18.02
CA HIS A 53 -10.62 -1.15 18.32
C HIS A 53 -10.07 -0.64 19.66
N THR A 54 -10.10 -1.45 20.72
CA THR A 54 -9.55 -1.13 22.03
C THR A 54 -8.05 -0.88 21.97
N THR A 55 -7.30 -1.73 21.26
CA THR A 55 -5.85 -1.52 21.09
C THR A 55 -5.59 -0.20 20.36
N ALA A 56 -6.28 0.08 19.24
CA ALA A 56 -6.08 1.31 18.51
C ALA A 56 -6.48 2.56 19.31
N HIS A 57 -7.56 2.50 20.09
CA HIS A 57 -8.00 3.56 21.00
C HIS A 57 -7.00 3.80 22.14
N ALA A 58 -6.54 2.74 22.82
CA ALA A 58 -5.55 2.82 23.90
C ALA A 58 -4.17 3.32 23.43
N LEU A 59 -3.85 3.19 22.14
CA LEU A 59 -2.67 3.83 21.54
C LEU A 59 -2.83 5.35 21.36
N GLY A 60 -4.00 5.92 21.64
CA GLY A 60 -4.33 7.33 21.44
C GLY A 60 -4.57 7.69 19.97
N LEU A 61 -4.94 6.72 19.14
CA LEU A 61 -5.21 6.96 17.71
C LEU A 61 -6.66 7.42 17.52
N ASP A 62 -6.83 8.56 16.83
CA ASP A 62 -8.13 8.94 16.27
C ASP A 62 -8.64 7.88 15.26
N GLU A 63 -9.90 7.96 14.87
CA GLU A 63 -10.55 7.00 13.97
C GLU A 63 -9.78 6.84 12.64
N LEU A 64 -9.25 7.94 12.10
CA LEU A 64 -8.53 7.96 10.85
C LEU A 64 -7.16 7.28 10.96
N ALA A 65 -6.40 7.63 11.99
CA ALA A 65 -5.09 7.06 12.29
C ALA A 65 -5.21 5.56 12.65
N ALA A 66 -6.22 5.19 13.44
CA ALA A 66 -6.55 3.81 13.78
C ALA A 66 -6.92 3.00 12.52
N SER A 67 -7.81 3.53 11.66
CA SER A 67 -8.17 2.89 10.39
C SER A 67 -6.96 2.67 9.49
N ARG A 68 -6.05 3.66 9.40
CA ARG A 68 -4.81 3.56 8.64
C ARG A 68 -3.87 2.50 9.21
N TRP A 69 -3.66 2.50 10.53
CA TRP A 69 -2.80 1.53 11.20
C TRP A 69 -3.30 0.10 11.00
N LEU A 70 -4.59 -0.16 11.21
CA LEU A 70 -5.21 -1.47 11.00
C LEU A 70 -5.15 -1.95 9.54
N ARG A 71 -5.35 -1.04 8.56
CA ARG A 71 -5.18 -1.39 7.13
C ARG A 71 -3.74 -1.72 6.76
N ARG A 72 -2.78 -0.99 7.35
CA ARG A 72 -1.34 -1.26 7.15
C ARG A 72 -0.98 -2.63 7.72
N HIS A 73 -1.44 -2.93 8.92
CA HIS A 73 -1.27 -4.23 9.56
C HIS A 73 -1.85 -5.38 8.72
N ALA A 74 -3.11 -5.27 8.28
CA ALA A 74 -3.70 -6.29 7.40
C ALA A 74 -2.98 -6.47 6.04
N ALA A 75 -2.27 -5.44 5.58
CA ALA A 75 -1.53 -5.47 4.32
C ALA A 75 -0.06 -5.89 4.48
N SER A 76 0.53 -5.82 5.67
CA SER A 76 1.93 -6.24 5.91
C SER A 76 2.12 -7.74 5.88
N TRP A 77 1.06 -8.51 6.12
CA TRP A 77 1.04 -9.97 5.97
C TRP A 77 1.54 -10.50 4.63
N ARG A 78 1.56 -9.68 3.57
CA ARG A 78 2.15 -10.05 2.27
C ARG A 78 3.68 -10.18 2.28
N TRP A 79 4.34 -9.67 3.32
CA TRP A 79 5.79 -9.71 3.48
C TRP A 79 6.24 -10.86 4.37
N VAL A 80 5.30 -11.57 5.01
CA VAL A 80 5.56 -12.77 5.80
C VAL A 80 5.83 -13.93 4.84
N THR A 81 6.92 -14.67 5.09
CA THR A 81 7.39 -15.76 4.23
C THR A 81 7.09 -17.15 4.80
N GLU A 82 6.89 -17.26 6.12
CA GLU A 82 6.59 -18.53 6.78
C GLU A 82 5.19 -19.07 6.46
N TYR A 83 4.31 -18.18 6.00
CA TYR A 83 2.92 -18.48 5.69
C TYR A 83 2.54 -17.88 4.34
N ARG A 84 1.87 -18.66 3.49
CA ARG A 84 1.31 -18.17 2.23
C ARG A 84 -0.15 -17.73 2.47
N PRO A 85 -0.43 -16.42 2.59
CA PRO A 85 -1.79 -15.95 2.86
C PRO A 85 -2.73 -16.19 1.68
N LEU A 86 -4.04 -16.28 1.97
CA LEU A 86 -5.05 -16.26 0.93
C LEU A 86 -4.92 -14.99 0.06
N PRO A 87 -5.21 -15.09 -1.25
CA PRO A 87 -5.18 -13.93 -2.14
C PRO A 87 -5.96 -12.76 -1.57
N GLY A 88 -5.45 -11.53 -1.72
CA GLY A 88 -6.09 -10.35 -1.15
C GLY A 88 -7.55 -10.19 -1.56
N ALA A 89 -7.88 -10.59 -2.80
CA ALA A 89 -9.24 -10.60 -3.32
C ALA A 89 -10.21 -11.42 -2.45
N ALA A 90 -9.82 -12.62 -2.00
CA ALA A 90 -10.67 -13.51 -1.21
C ALA A 90 -11.04 -12.88 0.15
N VAL A 91 -10.05 -12.32 0.85
CA VAL A 91 -10.27 -11.63 2.13
C VAL A 91 -11.17 -10.41 1.93
N HIS A 92 -10.94 -9.61 0.88
CA HIS A 92 -11.74 -8.41 0.64
C HIS A 92 -13.17 -8.74 0.26
N THR A 93 -13.41 -9.78 -0.52
CA THR A 93 -14.77 -10.23 -0.85
C THR A 93 -15.52 -10.55 0.43
N ARG A 94 -14.94 -11.35 1.34
CA ARG A 94 -15.57 -11.66 2.64
C ARG A 94 -15.84 -10.41 3.47
N VAL A 95 -14.85 -9.53 3.64
CA VAL A 95 -14.99 -8.27 4.40
C VAL A 95 -16.08 -7.39 3.79
N ASN A 96 -16.12 -7.24 2.46
CA ASN A 96 -17.12 -6.43 1.78
C ASN A 96 -18.53 -7.01 1.94
N THR A 97 -18.69 -8.33 1.84
CA THR A 97 -19.98 -9.01 2.03
C THR A 97 -20.49 -8.86 3.46
N VAL A 98 -19.63 -9.09 4.47
CA VAL A 98 -20.02 -8.93 5.89
C VAL A 98 -20.37 -7.47 6.18
N PHE A 99 -19.52 -6.53 5.75
CA PHE A 99 -19.76 -5.12 5.99
C PHE A 99 -21.04 -4.62 5.33
N ALA A 100 -21.32 -5.02 4.08
CA ALA A 100 -22.55 -4.64 3.39
C ALA A 100 -23.82 -5.11 4.13
N ARG A 101 -23.76 -6.27 4.80
CA ARG A 101 -24.88 -6.84 5.57
C ARG A 101 -25.03 -6.26 6.97
N GLN A 102 -23.92 -5.92 7.64
CA GLN A 102 -23.90 -5.57 9.07
C GLN A 102 -23.36 -4.17 9.37
N ARG A 103 -23.28 -3.29 8.37
CA ARG A 103 -22.69 -1.95 8.43
C ARG A 103 -23.04 -1.16 9.70
N GLN A 104 -24.33 -0.93 9.93
CA GLN A 104 -24.81 -0.11 11.06
C GLN A 104 -24.52 -0.78 12.41
N ALA A 105 -24.73 -2.09 12.52
CA ALA A 105 -24.45 -2.83 13.75
C ALA A 105 -22.96 -2.79 14.12
N LEU A 106 -22.07 -2.98 13.13
CA LEU A 106 -20.62 -2.96 13.32
C LEU A 106 -20.09 -1.55 13.64
N ALA A 107 -20.62 -0.51 12.98
CA ALA A 107 -20.26 0.87 13.27
C ALA A 107 -20.75 1.31 14.66
N GLY A 108 -22.01 0.99 15.00
CA GLY A 108 -22.59 1.24 16.31
C GLY A 108 -21.80 0.55 17.42
N ARG A 109 -21.43 -0.73 17.24
CA ARG A 109 -20.58 -1.47 18.18
C ARG A 109 -19.24 -0.77 18.43
N ALA A 110 -18.56 -0.34 17.37
CA ALA A 110 -17.27 0.35 17.48
C ALA A 110 -17.39 1.69 18.23
N HIS A 111 -18.45 2.45 17.97
CA HIS A 111 -18.73 3.72 18.64
C HIS A 111 -19.06 3.52 20.12
N THR A 112 -19.99 2.61 20.44
CA THR A 112 -20.35 2.27 21.83
C THR A 112 -19.14 1.78 22.62
N LEU A 113 -18.29 0.94 22.03
CA LEU A 113 -17.07 0.46 22.67
C LEU A 113 -16.11 1.61 23.00
N ARG A 114 -15.84 2.52 22.06
CA ARG A 114 -14.99 3.69 22.30
C ARG A 114 -15.55 4.59 23.40
N ALA A 115 -16.84 4.91 23.35
CA ALA A 115 -17.50 5.69 24.38
C ALA A 115 -17.43 5.03 25.76
N ALA A 116 -17.58 3.70 25.83
CA ALA A 116 -17.45 2.95 27.07
C ALA A 116 -16.01 2.93 27.61
N LEU A 117 -15.00 2.90 26.73
CA LEU A 117 -13.59 3.03 27.13
C LEU A 117 -13.31 4.43 27.69
N ASP A 118 -13.80 5.48 27.03
CA ASP A 118 -13.65 6.88 27.48
C ASP A 118 -14.35 7.12 28.83
N ALA A 119 -15.53 6.53 29.05
CA ALA A 119 -16.29 6.64 30.28
C ALA A 119 -15.83 5.69 31.40
N GLY A 120 -14.87 4.79 31.13
CA GLY A 120 -14.45 3.75 32.08
C GLY A 120 -15.52 2.70 32.40
N THR A 121 -16.51 2.53 31.51
CA THR A 121 -17.64 1.60 31.66
C THR A 121 -17.56 0.38 30.73
N ALA A 122 -16.49 0.25 29.95
CA ALA A 122 -16.22 -0.93 29.13
C ALA A 122 -16.13 -2.20 30.00
N ALA A 123 -16.33 -3.37 29.38
CA ALA A 123 -16.19 -4.64 30.07
C ALA A 123 -14.82 -4.72 30.79
N PRO A 124 -14.74 -5.23 32.04
CA PRO A 124 -13.51 -5.12 32.85
C PRO A 124 -12.24 -5.62 32.17
N TRP A 125 -12.34 -6.70 31.37
CA TRP A 125 -11.20 -7.26 30.64
C TRP A 125 -10.74 -6.39 29.45
N LEU A 126 -11.65 -5.62 28.82
CA LEU A 126 -11.30 -4.63 27.81
C LEU A 126 -10.68 -3.38 28.44
N GLY A 127 -11.22 -2.96 29.60
CA GLY A 127 -10.67 -1.85 30.38
C GLY A 127 -9.25 -2.12 30.87
N ASP A 128 -8.99 -3.32 31.44
CA ASP A 128 -7.64 -3.74 31.84
C ASP A 128 -6.70 -3.79 30.63
N TRP A 129 -7.10 -4.40 29.51
CA TRP A 129 -6.28 -4.40 28.29
C TRP A 129 -5.93 -2.98 27.82
N ALA A 130 -6.91 -2.07 27.77
CA ALA A 130 -6.69 -0.67 27.37
C ALA A 130 -5.70 0.05 28.29
N ALA A 131 -5.81 -0.15 29.60
CA ALA A 131 -4.88 0.44 30.58
C ALA A 131 -3.44 -0.06 30.36
N ARG A 132 -3.26 -1.37 30.15
CA ARG A 132 -1.94 -1.97 29.90
C ARG A 132 -1.31 -1.51 28.60
N VAL A 133 -2.11 -1.41 27.53
CA VAL A 133 -1.66 -0.87 26.25
C VAL A 133 -1.23 0.59 26.41
N THR A 134 -2.01 1.41 27.10
CA THR A 134 -1.73 2.83 27.33
C THR A 134 -0.41 3.02 28.09
N GLU A 135 -0.24 2.30 29.20
CA GLU A 135 0.97 2.32 30.04
C GLU A 135 2.21 1.89 29.24
N ALA A 136 2.14 0.74 28.56
CA ALA A 136 3.24 0.22 27.76
C ALA A 136 3.59 1.14 26.59
N ALA A 137 2.60 1.74 25.92
CA ALA A 137 2.82 2.67 24.82
C ALA A 137 3.54 3.93 25.28
N ALA A 138 3.21 4.46 26.46
CA ALA A 138 3.91 5.59 27.06
C ALA A 138 5.38 5.24 27.38
N ARG A 139 5.62 4.07 28.00
CA ARG A 139 6.98 3.58 28.29
C ARG A 139 7.80 3.35 27.01
N MET A 140 7.23 2.73 25.98
CA MET A 140 7.90 2.52 24.71
C MET A 140 8.25 3.84 23.99
N ARG A 141 7.36 4.85 24.04
CA ARG A 141 7.64 6.18 23.49
C ARG A 141 8.77 6.89 24.22
N ALA A 142 8.82 6.76 25.55
CA ALA A 142 9.88 7.35 26.36
C ALA A 142 11.25 6.70 26.12
N ALA A 143 11.28 5.39 25.84
CA ALA A 143 12.51 4.64 25.60
C ALA A 143 12.99 4.71 24.13
N ALA A 144 12.10 5.01 23.17
CA ALA A 144 12.44 5.04 21.75
C ALA A 144 12.98 6.40 21.29
N PRO A 145 13.90 6.45 20.32
CA PRO A 145 14.32 7.70 19.67
C PRO A 145 13.14 8.48 19.07
N ALA A 146 13.25 9.81 19.01
CA ALA A 146 12.16 10.71 18.59
C ALA A 146 11.50 10.36 17.23
N ASP A 147 12.25 9.79 16.29
CA ASP A 147 11.76 9.42 14.95
C ASP A 147 11.25 7.96 14.84
N SER A 148 10.91 7.32 15.96
CA SER A 148 10.52 5.90 15.99
C SER A 148 9.03 5.63 15.84
N ALA A 149 8.19 6.64 15.55
CA ALA A 149 6.73 6.48 15.54
C ALA A 149 6.24 5.38 14.59
N GLU A 150 6.81 5.28 13.38
CA GLU A 150 6.48 4.22 12.44
C GLU A 150 6.93 2.84 12.96
N ARG A 151 8.14 2.77 13.54
CA ARG A 151 8.68 1.55 14.16
C ARG A 151 7.79 1.05 15.30
N LEU A 152 7.35 1.95 16.18
CA LEU A 152 6.43 1.62 17.27
C LEU A 152 5.09 1.11 16.74
N GLY A 153 4.59 1.66 15.64
CA GLY A 153 3.42 1.14 14.95
C GLY A 153 3.56 -0.33 14.53
N TRP A 154 4.77 -0.75 14.12
CA TRP A 154 5.09 -2.15 13.79
C TRP A 154 5.20 -3.05 15.02
N VAL A 155 5.77 -2.55 16.12
CA VAL A 155 5.83 -3.28 17.40
C VAL A 155 4.41 -3.59 17.88
N TRP A 156 3.51 -2.60 17.86
CA TRP A 156 2.12 -2.80 18.24
C TRP A 156 1.33 -3.71 17.31
N ALA A 157 1.64 -3.68 16.01
CA ALA A 157 1.09 -4.65 15.06
C ALA A 157 1.48 -6.09 15.43
N SER A 158 2.74 -6.31 15.84
CA SER A 158 3.20 -7.60 16.34
C SER A 158 2.51 -8.00 17.66
N GLN A 159 2.31 -7.07 18.59
CA GLN A 159 1.59 -7.34 19.84
C GLN A 159 0.13 -7.73 19.60
N LEU A 160 -0.57 -7.02 18.71
CA LEU A 160 -1.94 -7.34 18.32
C LEU A 160 -2.04 -8.73 17.67
N HIS A 161 -1.10 -9.06 16.79
CA HIS A 161 -1.00 -10.39 16.20
C HIS A 161 -0.83 -11.49 17.26
N MET A 162 0.07 -11.30 18.23
CA MET A 162 0.27 -12.30 19.29
C MET A 162 -0.95 -12.48 20.20
N LEU A 163 -1.75 -11.44 20.39
CA LEU A 163 -3.04 -11.52 21.09
C LEU A 163 -4.08 -12.29 20.26
N PHE A 164 -4.17 -12.02 18.97
CA PHE A 164 -5.08 -12.74 18.07
C PHE A 164 -4.76 -14.22 17.95
N ASN A 165 -3.48 -14.58 17.87
CA ASN A 165 -3.05 -15.97 17.85
C ASN A 165 -3.54 -16.73 19.11
N ARG A 166 -3.52 -16.09 20.28
CA ARG A 166 -4.05 -16.67 21.54
C ARG A 166 -5.56 -16.83 21.59
N LEU A 167 -6.30 -16.03 20.82
CA LEU A 167 -7.74 -16.18 20.62
C LEU A 167 -8.07 -17.24 19.56
N GLY A 168 -7.06 -17.91 18.99
CA GLY A 168 -7.22 -18.84 17.89
C GLY A 168 -7.62 -18.13 16.58
N VAL A 169 -7.32 -16.85 16.42
CA VAL A 169 -7.57 -16.10 15.18
C VAL A 169 -6.36 -16.28 14.25
N GLY A 170 -6.59 -16.97 13.13
CA GLY A 170 -5.54 -17.24 12.15
C GLY A 170 -5.18 -16.03 11.29
N PRO A 171 -4.06 -16.06 10.54
CA PRO A 171 -3.57 -14.92 9.76
C PRO A 171 -4.59 -14.30 8.80
N ASP A 172 -5.34 -15.11 8.04
CA ASP A 172 -6.33 -14.58 7.09
C ASP A 172 -7.58 -14.00 7.77
N GLU A 173 -7.93 -14.53 8.94
CA GLU A 173 -9.02 -14.00 9.75
C GLU A 173 -8.62 -12.69 10.41
N GLU A 174 -7.40 -12.59 10.92
CA GLU A 174 -6.80 -11.35 11.42
C GLU A 174 -6.80 -10.26 10.33
N ARG A 175 -6.37 -10.60 9.10
CA ARG A 175 -6.42 -9.67 7.95
C ARG A 175 -7.85 -9.20 7.67
N ALA A 176 -8.83 -10.10 7.78
CA ALA A 176 -10.24 -9.76 7.59
C ALA A 176 -10.76 -8.85 8.72
N VAL A 177 -10.49 -9.22 9.98
CA VAL A 177 -10.86 -8.46 11.19
C VAL A 177 -10.28 -7.06 11.15
N CYS A 178 -8.97 -6.90 10.92
CA CYS A 178 -8.35 -5.58 10.87
C CYS A 178 -8.89 -4.71 9.74
N ARG A 179 -9.20 -5.29 8.57
CA ARG A 179 -9.84 -4.54 7.47
C ARG A 179 -11.28 -4.14 7.80
N LEU A 180 -12.04 -5.02 8.44
CA LEU A 180 -13.39 -4.74 8.88
C LEU A 180 -13.39 -3.64 9.95
N ALA A 181 -12.55 -3.79 10.97
CA ALA A 181 -12.31 -2.82 12.04
C ALA A 181 -11.94 -1.44 11.49
N ALA A 182 -11.04 -1.39 10.52
CA ALA A 182 -10.64 -0.14 9.89
C ALA A 182 -11.78 0.51 9.09
N ARG A 183 -12.69 -0.28 8.53
CA ARG A 183 -13.81 0.22 7.74
C ARG A 183 -14.91 0.77 8.64
N THR A 184 -15.19 0.13 9.77
CA THR A 184 -16.22 0.57 10.72
C THR A 184 -15.87 1.91 11.37
N LEU A 185 -14.59 2.18 11.63
CA LEU A 185 -14.14 3.46 12.19
C LEU A 185 -14.36 4.67 11.28
N LEU A 186 -14.45 4.44 9.96
CA LEU A 186 -14.68 5.53 8.98
C LEU A 186 -16.12 5.58 8.49
N GLU A 187 -17.01 4.83 9.14
CA GLU A 187 -18.39 4.76 8.72
C GLU A 187 -19.16 6.02 9.15
N THR A 188 -20.13 6.42 8.33
CA THR A 188 -21.02 7.56 8.54
C THR A 188 -22.47 7.11 8.57
N ASP A 189 -23.34 7.83 9.26
CA ASP A 189 -24.75 7.43 9.46
C ASP A 189 -25.57 7.36 8.16
N ARG A 190 -25.10 8.00 7.08
CA ARG A 190 -25.84 8.06 5.81
C ARG A 190 -25.65 6.80 4.97
N PRO A 191 -26.72 6.17 4.44
CA PRO A 191 -26.64 5.10 3.44
C PRO A 191 -25.65 5.42 2.31
N PHE A 192 -24.65 4.56 2.10
CA PHE A 192 -23.80 4.65 0.91
C PHE A 192 -24.45 3.89 -0.25
N THR A 193 -24.60 4.54 -1.39
CA THR A 193 -24.86 3.90 -2.68
C THR A 193 -23.72 4.27 -3.63
N PHE A 194 -23.46 3.42 -4.63
CA PHE A 194 -22.45 3.74 -5.64
C PHE A 194 -22.90 4.86 -6.60
N PHE A 195 -24.21 5.10 -6.69
CA PHE A 195 -24.83 6.14 -7.50
C PHE A 195 -25.69 7.05 -6.62
N PRO A 196 -25.11 7.83 -5.70
CA PRO A 196 -25.88 8.76 -4.88
C PRO A 196 -26.41 9.89 -5.78
N THR A 197 -27.71 10.20 -5.68
CA THR A 197 -28.36 11.21 -6.52
C THR A 197 -28.55 12.56 -5.83
N ASP A 198 -28.33 12.63 -4.52
CA ASP A 198 -28.55 13.84 -3.73
C ASP A 198 -27.26 14.66 -3.53
N HIS A 199 -27.42 15.87 -2.99
CA HIS A 199 -26.32 16.81 -2.79
C HIS A 199 -25.30 16.37 -1.73
N HIS A 200 -25.59 15.33 -0.94
CA HIS A 200 -24.67 14.74 0.03
C HIS A 200 -23.74 13.68 -0.58
N ALA A 201 -23.87 13.41 -1.88
CA ALA A 201 -22.88 12.63 -2.64
C ALA A 201 -21.45 13.12 -2.31
N PRO A 202 -20.52 12.23 -1.91
CA PRO A 202 -19.21 12.65 -1.42
C PRO A 202 -18.39 13.46 -2.41
N ASP A 203 -18.51 13.18 -3.71
CA ASP A 203 -17.89 13.91 -4.80
C ASP A 203 -18.50 15.31 -4.97
N HIS A 204 -19.82 15.46 -4.91
CA HIS A 204 -20.49 16.77 -4.90
C HIS A 204 -20.05 17.61 -3.69
N GLN A 205 -20.10 17.05 -2.48
CA GLN A 205 -19.66 17.72 -1.26
C GLN A 205 -18.18 18.11 -1.32
N TYR A 206 -17.33 17.23 -1.84
CA TYR A 206 -15.91 17.50 -2.02
C TYR A 206 -15.66 18.62 -3.03
N LEU A 207 -16.33 18.58 -4.19
CA LEU A 207 -16.18 19.60 -5.21
C LEU A 207 -16.62 20.97 -4.69
N GLU A 208 -17.72 21.06 -3.96
CA GLU A 208 -18.19 22.31 -3.37
C GLU A 208 -17.20 22.86 -2.33
N ARG A 209 -16.83 22.03 -1.34
CA ARG A 209 -15.96 22.44 -0.23
C ARG A 209 -14.51 22.70 -0.64
N SER A 210 -14.09 22.26 -1.82
CA SER A 210 -12.72 22.46 -2.33
C SER A 210 -12.58 23.68 -3.25
N LYS A 211 -13.64 24.47 -3.48
CA LYS A 211 -13.59 25.67 -4.33
C LYS A 211 -12.73 26.79 -3.71
N PHE A 212 -12.34 27.74 -4.57
CA PHE A 212 -11.88 29.04 -4.11
C PHE A 212 -13.10 29.86 -3.71
N GLN A 213 -13.07 30.43 -2.51
CA GLN A 213 -14.13 31.31 -2.02
C GLN A 213 -13.66 32.76 -2.20
N ILE A 214 -14.15 33.40 -3.27
CA ILE A 214 -13.88 34.81 -3.54
C ILE A 214 -14.52 35.65 -2.42
N GLY A 215 -13.77 36.58 -1.84
CA GLY A 215 -14.22 37.42 -0.73
C GLY A 215 -14.08 36.78 0.67
N ARG A 216 -13.62 35.53 0.76
CA ARG A 216 -13.34 34.78 2.00
C ARG A 216 -12.01 34.02 1.89
N THR A 217 -10.98 34.72 1.43
CA THR A 217 -9.68 34.10 1.17
C THR A 217 -9.06 33.51 2.43
N GLU A 218 -9.32 34.12 3.60
CA GLU A 218 -8.87 33.68 4.92
C GLU A 218 -9.25 32.22 5.23
N ASP A 219 -10.46 31.81 4.85
CA ASP A 219 -11.00 30.45 5.06
C ASP A 219 -10.29 29.39 4.20
N SER A 220 -9.45 29.83 3.27
CA SER A 220 -8.82 28.98 2.26
C SER A 220 -7.38 29.35 1.94
N THR A 221 -6.74 30.06 2.87
CA THR A 221 -5.36 30.50 2.81
C THR A 221 -4.42 29.30 2.72
N LEU A 222 -3.43 29.38 1.83
CA LEU A 222 -2.41 28.34 1.73
C LEU A 222 -1.51 28.40 2.96
N ARG A 223 -1.07 27.23 3.43
CA ARG A 223 -0.05 27.15 4.48
C ARG A 223 1.33 27.04 3.86
N ASP A 224 2.28 27.78 4.39
CA ASP A 224 3.68 27.56 4.03
C ASP A 224 4.14 26.19 4.55
N LEU A 225 4.90 25.51 3.71
CA LEU A 225 5.57 24.28 4.07
C LEU A 225 7.07 24.48 3.97
N PRO A 226 7.84 23.99 4.95
CA PRO A 226 9.28 23.88 4.76
C PRO A 226 9.56 23.00 3.53
N PRO A 227 10.66 23.25 2.81
CA PRO A 227 11.06 22.40 1.71
C PRO A 227 11.17 20.96 2.21
N ALA A 228 10.59 20.02 1.45
CA ALA A 228 10.70 18.61 1.78
C ALA A 228 12.18 18.19 1.69
N PRO A 229 12.71 17.46 2.68
CA PRO A 229 14.09 17.00 2.61
C PRO A 229 14.24 16.04 1.42
N THR A 230 15.28 16.26 0.62
CA THR A 230 15.66 15.34 -0.45
C THR A 230 15.94 13.96 0.16
N PRO A 231 15.31 12.88 -0.34
CA PRO A 231 15.60 11.54 0.15
C PRO A 231 17.10 11.26 0.02
N GLN A 232 17.77 10.90 1.12
CA GLN A 232 19.19 10.54 1.06
C GLN A 232 19.35 9.14 0.43
N PRO A 233 20.40 8.91 -0.38
CA PRO A 233 20.78 7.58 -0.83
C PRO A 233 21.04 6.67 0.37
N ARG A 234 20.66 5.40 0.25
CA ARG A 234 20.88 4.37 1.27
C ARG A 234 21.69 3.21 0.69
N PRO A 235 22.47 2.49 1.51
CA PRO A 235 23.07 1.23 1.09
C PRO A 235 21.99 0.29 0.54
N GLY A 236 22.21 -0.23 -0.68
CA GLY A 236 21.26 -1.10 -1.38
C GLY A 236 20.31 -0.37 -2.34
N ASP A 237 20.30 0.97 -2.40
CA ASP A 237 19.69 1.68 -3.52
C ASP A 237 20.45 1.36 -4.81
N LEU A 238 19.72 1.04 -5.88
CA LEU A 238 20.27 0.61 -7.16
C LEU A 238 20.20 1.75 -8.17
N PRO A 239 21.33 2.33 -8.62
CA PRO A 239 21.32 3.20 -9.79
C PRO A 239 20.73 2.45 -10.98
N LEU A 240 19.78 3.06 -11.69
CA LEU A 240 19.15 2.45 -12.85
C LEU A 240 19.76 3.07 -14.12
N PRO A 241 20.46 2.28 -14.97
CA PRO A 241 20.96 2.79 -16.24
C PRO A 241 19.78 3.30 -17.08
N ALA A 242 20.04 4.31 -17.92
CA ALA A 242 19.00 4.93 -18.70
C ALA A 242 19.47 5.17 -20.12
N ASP A 243 18.77 4.54 -21.06
CA ASP A 243 18.97 4.80 -22.47
C ASP A 243 18.52 6.23 -22.79
N PRO A 244 19.19 6.92 -23.73
CA PRO A 244 18.78 8.25 -24.14
C PRO A 244 17.36 8.20 -24.72
N LEU A 245 16.57 9.25 -24.43
CA LEU A 245 15.26 9.42 -25.04
C LEU A 245 15.39 9.43 -26.57
N PRO A 246 14.69 8.56 -27.31
CA PRO A 246 14.76 8.54 -28.77
C PRO A 246 14.34 9.87 -29.37
N ALA A 247 15.06 10.31 -30.41
CA ALA A 247 14.77 11.53 -31.13
C ALA A 247 13.55 11.33 -32.04
N VAL A 248 12.35 11.52 -31.48
CA VAL A 248 11.08 11.54 -32.22
C VAL A 248 10.44 12.92 -32.09
N THR A 249 9.65 13.34 -33.09
CA THR A 249 8.90 14.58 -32.94
C THR A 249 7.77 14.39 -31.92
N LEU A 250 7.32 15.48 -31.29
CA LEU A 250 6.14 15.42 -30.43
C LEU A 250 4.90 14.95 -31.19
N ALA A 251 4.78 15.33 -32.47
CA ALA A 251 3.70 14.88 -33.34
C ALA A 251 3.75 13.35 -33.50
N ASP A 252 4.92 12.76 -33.76
CA ASP A 252 5.08 11.31 -33.92
C ASP A 252 4.73 10.57 -32.63
N ALA A 253 5.20 11.07 -31.47
CA ALA A 253 4.87 10.47 -30.18
C ALA A 253 3.36 10.47 -29.91
N LEU A 254 2.67 11.58 -30.21
CA LEU A 254 1.21 11.69 -30.07
C LEU A 254 0.48 10.74 -31.04
N HIS A 255 0.92 10.67 -32.30
CA HIS A 255 0.32 9.82 -33.32
C HIS A 255 0.59 8.34 -33.12
N THR A 256 1.71 7.97 -32.49
CA THR A 256 2.09 6.56 -32.25
C THR A 256 1.53 6.03 -30.94
N ARG A 257 1.42 6.88 -29.91
CA ARG A 257 0.94 6.46 -28.59
C ARG A 257 -0.45 5.82 -28.69
N ARG A 258 -0.57 4.59 -28.21
CA ARG A 258 -1.83 3.85 -28.07
C ARG A 258 -1.87 3.14 -26.73
N SER A 259 -3.07 2.81 -26.25
CA SER A 259 -3.23 1.99 -25.06
C SER A 259 -3.30 0.53 -25.48
N THR A 260 -2.29 -0.25 -25.15
CA THR A 260 -2.21 -1.68 -25.49
C THR A 260 -3.26 -2.47 -24.72
N ARG A 261 -3.99 -3.34 -25.42
CA ARG A 261 -4.98 -4.29 -24.86
C ARG A 261 -4.54 -5.72 -25.15
N GLY A 262 -5.07 -6.69 -24.43
CA GLY A 262 -4.64 -8.09 -24.53
C GLY A 262 -3.31 -8.35 -23.79
N PRO A 263 -2.51 -9.34 -24.24
CA PRO A 263 -1.24 -9.71 -23.62
C PRO A 263 -0.20 -8.60 -23.69
N LEU A 264 0.24 -8.16 -22.52
CA LEU A 264 1.36 -7.26 -22.33
C LEU A 264 2.61 -8.11 -22.16
N THR A 265 3.44 -8.20 -23.20
CA THR A 265 4.60 -9.11 -23.30
C THR A 265 5.80 -8.35 -23.87
N GLY A 266 6.92 -9.04 -24.11
CA GLY A 266 8.08 -8.51 -24.83
C GLY A 266 9.27 -8.12 -23.93
N PRO A 267 10.49 -8.04 -24.50
CA PRO A 267 11.71 -7.80 -23.74
C PRO A 267 11.79 -6.35 -23.27
N LEU A 268 12.05 -6.14 -21.98
CA LEU A 268 12.32 -4.81 -21.41
C LEU A 268 13.69 -4.82 -20.73
N THR A 269 14.61 -4.00 -21.20
CA THR A 269 15.93 -3.82 -20.56
C THR A 269 15.85 -2.77 -19.45
N ALA A 270 16.75 -2.85 -18.46
CA ALA A 270 16.94 -1.83 -17.44
C ALA A 270 17.23 -0.45 -18.03
N GLY A 271 17.99 -0.39 -19.14
CA GLY A 271 18.28 0.84 -19.90
C GLY A 271 17.01 1.52 -20.40
N ALA A 272 16.18 0.81 -21.16
CA ALA A 272 14.89 1.34 -21.64
C ALA A 272 13.93 1.72 -20.50
N LEU A 273 13.87 0.94 -19.43
CA LEU A 273 13.05 1.27 -18.25
C LEU A 273 13.55 2.54 -17.55
N GLY A 274 14.86 2.70 -17.39
CA GLY A 274 15.45 3.92 -16.82
C GLY A 274 15.30 5.12 -17.73
N GLY A 275 15.46 4.95 -19.04
CA GLY A 275 15.20 5.97 -20.04
C GLY A 275 13.76 6.46 -19.99
N LEU A 276 12.80 5.54 -19.89
CA LEU A 276 11.37 5.84 -19.71
C LEU A 276 11.11 6.62 -18.41
N LEU A 277 11.57 6.09 -17.27
CA LEU A 277 11.31 6.69 -15.96
C LEU A 277 11.95 8.08 -15.86
N TRP A 278 13.24 8.20 -16.15
CA TRP A 278 13.96 9.45 -15.89
C TRP A 278 13.63 10.56 -16.89
N SER A 279 13.29 10.22 -18.14
CA SER A 279 12.81 11.21 -19.12
C SER A 279 11.41 11.73 -18.80
N ALA A 280 10.56 10.93 -18.13
CA ALA A 280 9.20 11.34 -17.78
C ALA A 280 9.05 11.92 -16.37
N PHE A 281 9.94 11.54 -15.44
CA PHE A 281 9.74 11.74 -13.99
C PHE A 281 10.89 12.46 -13.28
N ALA A 282 12.14 12.35 -13.74
CA ALA A 282 13.28 12.97 -13.07
C ALA A 282 13.46 14.44 -13.47
N GLU A 283 14.25 15.17 -12.69
CA GLU A 283 14.63 16.53 -13.04
C GLU A 283 15.50 16.54 -14.31
N ASN A 284 15.21 17.51 -15.18
CA ASN A 284 16.01 17.78 -16.35
C ASN A 284 17.31 18.48 -15.92
N PRO A 285 18.49 17.93 -16.22
CA PRO A 285 19.76 18.52 -15.82
C PRO A 285 19.98 19.95 -16.35
N GLY A 286 19.38 20.29 -17.49
CA GLY A 286 19.54 21.61 -18.10
C GLY A 286 18.67 22.70 -17.47
N THR A 287 17.55 22.34 -16.85
CA THR A 287 16.61 23.32 -16.26
C THR A 287 16.44 23.19 -14.75
N GLY A 288 16.85 22.07 -14.16
CA GLY A 288 16.57 21.74 -12.75
C GLY A 288 15.09 21.46 -12.47
N HIS A 289 14.23 21.43 -13.50
CA HIS A 289 12.79 21.19 -13.36
C HIS A 289 12.40 19.80 -13.85
N ARG A 290 11.36 19.22 -13.25
CA ARG A 290 10.74 18.01 -13.80
C ARG A 290 9.97 18.33 -15.07
N PRO A 291 9.84 17.39 -16.02
CA PRO A 291 9.19 17.60 -17.31
C PRO A 291 7.65 17.64 -17.23
N TYR A 292 7.08 17.86 -16.04
CA TYR A 292 5.65 17.98 -15.81
C TYR A 292 5.37 19.01 -14.70
N PRO A 293 4.25 19.75 -14.77
CA PRO A 293 3.90 20.73 -13.75
C PRO A 293 3.45 20.04 -12.45
N SER A 294 3.73 20.69 -11.33
CA SER A 294 3.24 20.30 -10.00
C SER A 294 2.83 21.53 -9.20
N ALA A 295 1.73 21.42 -8.46
CA ALA A 295 1.23 22.52 -7.65
C ALA A 295 2.26 22.93 -6.58
N GLY A 296 2.74 24.17 -6.68
CA GLY A 296 3.76 24.70 -5.76
C GLY A 296 5.11 24.01 -5.85
N ALA A 297 5.40 23.32 -6.97
CA ALA A 297 6.62 22.54 -7.19
C ALA A 297 6.90 21.49 -6.10
N LEU A 298 5.85 20.96 -5.44
CA LEU A 298 5.99 20.01 -4.35
C LEU A 298 6.27 18.56 -4.82
N HIS A 299 5.97 18.25 -6.09
CA HIS A 299 6.22 16.95 -6.73
C HIS A 299 5.80 15.76 -5.85
N THR A 300 4.51 15.77 -5.48
CA THR A 300 3.93 14.81 -4.52
C THR A 300 3.50 13.50 -5.15
N VAL A 301 3.45 13.43 -6.48
CA VAL A 301 3.24 12.17 -7.20
C VAL A 301 4.55 11.39 -7.28
N ARG A 302 4.47 10.10 -7.01
CA ARG A 302 5.60 9.17 -6.89
C ARG A 302 5.31 7.90 -7.70
N ILE A 303 6.38 7.20 -8.07
CA ILE A 303 6.29 5.93 -8.82
C ILE A 303 6.85 4.79 -7.97
N ARG A 304 6.15 3.65 -7.97
CA ARG A 304 6.73 2.35 -7.65
C ARG A 304 6.82 1.51 -8.91
N ALA A 305 7.99 0.93 -9.14
CA ALA A 305 8.20 -0.03 -10.21
C ALA A 305 8.13 -1.44 -9.63
N VAL A 306 7.22 -2.26 -10.14
CA VAL A 306 7.21 -3.70 -9.92
C VAL A 306 7.91 -4.31 -11.12
N ALA A 307 9.18 -4.69 -10.96
CA ALA A 307 9.93 -5.40 -11.98
C ALA A 307 9.63 -6.90 -11.86
N LEU A 308 9.15 -7.50 -12.96
CA LEU A 308 8.79 -8.91 -13.04
C LEU A 308 9.81 -9.67 -13.89
N ALA A 309 10.04 -9.20 -15.12
CA ALA A 309 10.99 -9.78 -16.07
C ALA A 309 11.68 -8.65 -16.85
N VAL A 310 12.59 -7.93 -16.18
CA VAL A 310 13.36 -6.83 -16.77
C VAL A 310 14.82 -7.26 -16.89
N ASP A 311 15.37 -7.26 -18.10
CA ASP A 311 16.77 -7.62 -18.32
C ASP A 311 17.70 -6.60 -17.66
N GLY A 312 18.70 -7.07 -16.91
CA GLY A 312 19.59 -6.22 -16.12
C GLY A 312 18.99 -5.62 -14.84
N LEU A 313 17.77 -6.00 -14.43
CA LEU A 313 17.16 -5.57 -13.16
C LEU A 313 16.48 -6.74 -12.43
N PRO A 314 16.90 -7.08 -11.20
CA PRO A 314 16.28 -8.17 -10.43
C PRO A 314 14.77 -7.98 -10.23
N ALA A 315 14.02 -9.08 -10.21
CA ALA A 315 12.59 -9.04 -9.94
C ALA A 315 12.33 -8.61 -8.48
N ALA A 316 11.67 -7.47 -8.30
CA ALA A 316 11.32 -6.88 -7.00
C ALA A 316 10.35 -5.72 -7.17
N THR A 317 9.80 -5.28 -6.04
CA THR A 317 9.11 -3.99 -5.93
C THR A 317 10.11 -2.93 -5.51
N TYR A 318 10.17 -1.84 -6.27
CA TYR A 318 11.05 -0.71 -6.07
C TYR A 318 10.29 0.59 -5.84
N GLN A 319 10.81 1.44 -4.96
CA GLN A 319 10.47 2.86 -4.91
C GLN A 319 11.40 3.63 -5.85
N CYS A 320 10.85 4.39 -6.80
CA CYS A 320 11.65 5.23 -7.68
C CYS A 320 12.07 6.51 -6.92
N LEU A 321 13.37 6.84 -7.01
CA LEU A 321 13.99 8.03 -6.44
C LEU A 321 14.49 8.91 -7.60
N PRO A 322 13.64 9.78 -8.15
CA PRO A 322 13.98 10.60 -9.32
C PRO A 322 15.14 11.57 -9.04
N GLU A 323 15.33 11.97 -7.78
CA GLU A 323 16.39 12.88 -7.35
C GLU A 323 17.79 12.28 -7.54
N HIS A 324 17.90 10.93 -7.47
CA HIS A 324 19.15 10.18 -7.62
C HIS A 324 19.18 9.26 -8.82
N ARG A 325 18.10 9.25 -9.63
CA ARG A 325 17.89 8.31 -10.74
C ARG A 325 18.14 6.85 -10.33
N SER A 326 17.64 6.49 -9.15
CA SER A 326 17.85 5.19 -8.54
C SER A 326 16.54 4.52 -8.11
N LEU A 327 16.61 3.22 -7.89
CA LEU A 327 15.54 2.36 -7.41
C LEU A 327 15.89 1.85 -6.01
N ARG A 328 15.03 2.12 -5.03
CA ARG A 328 15.14 1.56 -3.68
C ARG A 328 14.33 0.26 -3.57
N PRO A 329 14.94 -0.90 -3.34
CA PRO A 329 14.19 -2.14 -3.12
C PRO A 329 13.32 -2.01 -1.86
N ILE A 330 12.02 -2.34 -1.97
CA ILE A 330 11.09 -2.31 -0.83
C ILE A 330 10.46 -3.68 -0.51
N GLY A 331 10.68 -4.68 -1.36
CA GLY A 331 10.26 -6.07 -1.15
C GLY A 331 10.22 -6.88 -2.45
N PRO A 332 9.88 -8.19 -2.39
CA PRO A 332 9.65 -9.02 -3.58
C PRO A 332 8.52 -8.48 -4.47
N PRO A 333 8.41 -8.94 -5.73
CA PRO A 333 7.24 -8.63 -6.54
C PRO A 333 6.00 -9.29 -5.91
N PRO A 334 4.82 -8.64 -5.95
CA PRO A 334 3.58 -9.24 -5.48
C PRO A 334 3.22 -10.47 -6.33
N ALA A 335 2.45 -11.41 -5.75
CA ALA A 335 1.90 -12.51 -6.53
C ALA A 335 1.04 -11.98 -7.69
N LEU A 336 1.05 -12.68 -8.82
CA LEU A 336 0.31 -12.28 -10.02
C LEU A 336 -1.18 -12.09 -9.74
N ASP A 337 -1.79 -12.96 -8.94
CA ASP A 337 -3.21 -12.85 -8.55
C ASP A 337 -3.49 -11.56 -7.76
N ASP A 338 -2.55 -11.10 -6.93
CA ASP A 338 -2.70 -9.84 -6.21
C ASP A 338 -2.57 -8.64 -7.15
N LEU A 339 -1.71 -8.72 -8.19
CA LEU A 339 -1.64 -7.71 -9.24
C LEU A 339 -2.91 -7.68 -10.09
N LYS A 340 -3.43 -8.85 -10.50
CA LYS A 340 -4.69 -8.96 -11.24
C LYS A 340 -5.88 -8.45 -10.42
N ALA A 341 -5.87 -8.68 -9.10
CA ALA A 341 -6.90 -8.19 -8.19
C ALA A 341 -6.92 -6.66 -8.02
N LEU A 342 -5.91 -5.93 -8.52
CA LEU A 342 -5.90 -4.47 -8.48
C LEU A 342 -7.00 -3.88 -9.34
N SER A 343 -7.32 -4.45 -10.50
CA SER A 343 -8.25 -3.84 -11.44
C SER A 343 -9.18 -4.89 -11.99
N SER A 344 -10.46 -4.56 -12.14
CA SER A 344 -11.38 -5.42 -12.87
C SER A 344 -10.92 -5.68 -14.30
N TYR A 345 -10.18 -4.76 -14.92
CA TYR A 345 -9.61 -4.95 -16.26
C TYR A 345 -8.47 -5.97 -16.33
N LEU A 346 -7.76 -6.19 -15.21
CA LEU A 346 -6.66 -7.17 -15.13
C LEU A 346 -7.16 -8.57 -14.74
N SER A 347 -8.39 -8.66 -14.22
CA SER A 347 -9.03 -9.91 -13.83
C SER A 347 -10.12 -10.37 -14.81
N ARG A 348 -10.33 -9.66 -15.93
CA ARG A 348 -11.27 -10.07 -16.97
C ARG A 348 -10.81 -11.36 -17.65
N PRO A 349 -11.74 -12.22 -18.12
CA PRO A 349 -11.38 -13.34 -18.98
C PRO A 349 -10.63 -12.85 -20.22
N ALA A 350 -9.66 -13.64 -20.72
CA ALA A 350 -8.85 -13.28 -21.90
C ALA A 350 -9.69 -13.03 -23.17
N VAL A 351 -10.91 -13.58 -23.23
CA VAL A 351 -11.86 -13.37 -24.33
C VAL A 351 -12.55 -11.99 -24.30
N ASP A 352 -12.45 -11.24 -23.19
CA ASP A 352 -13.00 -9.89 -23.11
C ASP A 352 -12.10 -8.92 -23.88
N PRO A 353 -12.62 -8.17 -24.89
CA PRO A 353 -11.81 -7.24 -25.68
C PRO A 353 -11.20 -6.10 -24.86
N ASN A 354 -11.70 -5.86 -23.65
CA ASN A 354 -11.16 -4.86 -22.73
C ASN A 354 -10.20 -5.44 -21.69
N ALA A 355 -9.90 -6.74 -21.75
CA ALA A 355 -8.94 -7.37 -20.86
C ALA A 355 -7.53 -6.78 -21.08
N ILE A 356 -6.83 -6.60 -19.96
CA ILE A 356 -5.41 -6.26 -19.93
C ILE A 356 -4.72 -7.47 -19.29
N ASP A 357 -4.00 -8.26 -20.09
CA ASP A 357 -3.33 -9.44 -19.57
C ASP A 357 -1.89 -9.11 -19.19
N ILE A 358 -1.61 -9.18 -17.89
CA ILE A 358 -0.31 -8.89 -17.28
C ILE A 358 0.48 -10.16 -16.92
N THR A 359 0.04 -11.33 -17.37
CA THR A 359 0.66 -12.62 -17.01
C THR A 359 2.15 -12.66 -17.38
N GLU A 360 2.51 -12.03 -18.49
CA GLU A 360 3.88 -11.98 -19.02
C GLU A 360 4.41 -10.53 -19.10
N ALA A 361 3.79 -9.59 -18.38
CA ALA A 361 4.21 -8.20 -18.41
C ALA A 361 5.59 -8.06 -17.74
N PRO A 362 6.58 -7.41 -18.37
CA PRO A 362 7.91 -7.27 -17.79
C PRO A 362 7.93 -6.35 -16.57
N ALA A 363 7.05 -5.33 -16.52
CA ALA A 363 6.95 -4.41 -15.41
C ALA A 363 5.55 -3.79 -15.24
N VAL A 364 5.23 -3.40 -14.00
CA VAL A 364 4.05 -2.59 -13.65
C VAL A 364 4.51 -1.33 -12.91
N LEU A 365 4.12 -0.15 -13.38
CA LEU A 365 4.37 1.12 -12.70
C LEU A 365 3.11 1.56 -11.95
N ALA A 366 3.21 1.65 -10.63
CA ALA A 366 2.18 2.18 -9.78
C ALA A 366 2.47 3.66 -9.47
N VAL A 367 1.67 4.56 -10.06
CA VAL A 367 1.75 6.01 -9.86
C VAL A 367 0.89 6.37 -8.65
N TYR A 368 1.43 6.96 -7.59
CA TYR A 368 0.67 7.29 -6.38
C TYR A 368 0.94 8.69 -5.87
N LEU A 369 -0.04 9.28 -5.18
CA LEU A 369 0.01 10.66 -4.65
C LEU A 369 0.28 10.69 -3.15
N ASP A 370 1.31 11.40 -2.68
CA ASP A 370 1.43 11.79 -1.27
C ASP A 370 0.47 12.92 -0.90
N LEU A 371 -0.79 12.53 -0.71
CA LEU A 371 -1.86 13.47 -0.39
C LEU A 371 -1.64 14.09 0.99
N GLY A 372 -1.06 13.33 1.94
CA GLY A 372 -0.78 13.83 3.28
C GLY A 372 0.09 15.07 3.22
N HIS A 373 1.22 14.98 2.50
CA HIS A 373 2.13 16.12 2.29
C HIS A 373 1.43 17.28 1.56
N LEU A 374 0.75 17.00 0.44
CA LEU A 374 0.08 18.04 -0.35
C LEU A 374 -1.03 18.76 0.43
N ARG A 375 -1.78 18.03 1.27
CA ARG A 375 -2.85 18.57 2.14
C ARG A 375 -2.33 19.53 3.19
N ARG A 376 -1.08 19.40 3.65
CA ARG A 376 -0.52 20.32 4.64
C ARG A 376 -0.46 21.76 4.09
N ARG A 377 -0.27 21.92 2.77
CA ARG A 377 -0.30 23.24 2.08
C ARG A 377 -1.68 23.62 1.57
N TYR A 378 -2.36 22.69 0.88
CA TYR A 378 -3.53 23.00 0.06
C TYR A 378 -4.87 22.57 0.66
N GLY A 379 -4.89 21.94 1.84
CA GLY A 379 -6.12 21.48 2.48
C GLY A 379 -6.96 20.58 1.56
N LEU A 380 -8.25 20.89 1.41
CA LEU A 380 -9.16 20.11 0.56
C LEU A 380 -8.80 20.16 -0.94
N ARG A 381 -8.11 21.20 -1.42
CA ARG A 381 -7.71 21.33 -2.84
C ARG A 381 -6.65 20.32 -3.25
N ALA A 382 -5.91 19.79 -2.28
CA ALA A 382 -4.79 18.88 -2.53
C ALA A 382 -5.18 17.67 -3.40
N LEU A 383 -6.36 17.07 -3.19
CA LEU A 383 -6.74 15.88 -3.98
C LEU A 383 -6.91 16.24 -5.47
N ARG A 384 -7.61 17.33 -5.81
CA ARG A 384 -7.73 17.80 -7.22
C ARG A 384 -6.37 18.09 -7.85
N LEU A 385 -5.51 18.80 -7.14
CA LEU A 385 -4.18 19.16 -7.62
C LEU A 385 -3.30 17.93 -7.84
N GLY A 386 -3.32 16.98 -6.90
CA GLY A 386 -2.56 15.75 -7.02
C GLY A 386 -3.07 14.80 -8.09
N LEU A 387 -4.39 14.76 -8.34
CA LEU A 387 -4.96 14.01 -9.48
C LEU A 387 -4.53 14.60 -10.83
N LEU A 388 -4.51 15.94 -10.94
CA LEU A 388 -3.97 16.61 -12.12
C LEU A 388 -2.49 16.28 -12.32
N GLU A 389 -1.67 16.41 -11.28
CA GLU A 389 -0.24 16.07 -11.35
C GLU A 389 -0.04 14.60 -11.79
N ALA A 390 -0.84 13.66 -11.27
CA ALA A 390 -0.77 12.26 -11.66
C ALA A 390 -1.13 12.06 -13.14
N GLY A 391 -2.12 12.81 -13.65
CA GLY A 391 -2.47 12.81 -15.07
C GLY A 391 -1.35 13.34 -15.97
N HIS A 392 -0.68 14.42 -15.57
CA HIS A 392 0.47 14.98 -16.31
C HIS A 392 1.61 13.97 -16.37
N LEU A 393 1.99 13.38 -15.23
CA LEU A 393 3.02 12.36 -15.20
C LEU A 393 2.63 11.11 -16.01
N ALA A 394 1.39 10.65 -15.89
CA ALA A 394 0.91 9.51 -16.65
C ALA A 394 0.99 9.76 -18.16
N GLN A 395 0.60 10.95 -18.63
CA GLN A 395 0.72 11.30 -20.05
C GLN A 395 2.18 11.33 -20.51
N ASN A 396 3.10 11.90 -19.71
CA ASN A 396 4.52 11.85 -20.02
C ASN A 396 5.04 10.43 -20.14
N LEU A 397 4.67 9.54 -19.20
CA LEU A 397 5.06 8.13 -19.27
C LEU A 397 4.53 7.46 -20.55
N LEU A 398 3.29 7.75 -20.96
CA LEU A 398 2.71 7.20 -22.20
C LEU A 398 3.43 7.70 -23.45
N LEU A 399 3.76 9.00 -23.52
CA LEU A 399 4.45 9.58 -24.68
C LEU A 399 5.90 9.11 -24.77
N THR A 400 6.60 9.09 -23.63
CA THR A 400 7.97 8.56 -23.56
C THR A 400 8.00 7.08 -23.92
N ALA A 401 7.06 6.28 -23.42
CA ALA A 401 6.97 4.88 -23.81
C ALA A 401 6.73 4.71 -25.31
N ALA A 402 5.85 5.51 -25.91
CA ALA A 402 5.65 5.51 -27.36
C ALA A 402 6.93 5.87 -28.13
N ALA A 403 7.74 6.82 -27.63
CA ALA A 403 9.03 7.17 -28.23
C ALA A 403 10.04 6.00 -28.17
N PHE A 404 10.05 5.24 -27.08
CA PHE A 404 10.82 3.99 -26.96
C PHE A 404 10.21 2.80 -27.71
N GLY A 405 9.06 2.98 -28.39
CA GLY A 405 8.36 1.90 -29.06
C GLY A 405 7.76 0.86 -28.10
N LEU A 406 7.50 1.23 -26.84
CA LEU A 406 6.99 0.33 -25.79
C LEU A 406 5.45 0.31 -25.78
N GLY A 407 4.89 -0.86 -25.51
CA GLY A 407 3.47 -1.03 -25.25
C GLY A 407 3.12 -0.40 -23.90
N THR A 408 2.02 0.32 -23.79
CA THR A 408 1.59 0.83 -22.48
C THR A 408 0.09 0.88 -22.37
N THR A 409 -0.43 0.71 -21.15
CA THR A 409 -1.85 1.00 -20.90
C THR A 409 -2.04 1.64 -19.53
N PRO A 410 -2.76 2.76 -19.45
CA PRO A 410 -3.20 3.29 -18.18
C PRO A 410 -4.39 2.48 -17.65
N SER A 411 -4.38 2.20 -16.34
CA SER A 411 -5.51 1.64 -15.61
C SER A 411 -5.76 2.49 -14.37
N ALA A 412 -6.92 3.16 -14.32
CA ALA A 412 -7.36 3.95 -13.16
C ALA A 412 -8.18 3.13 -12.15
N ALA A 413 -8.68 1.96 -12.54
CA ALA A 413 -9.31 1.03 -11.61
C ALA A 413 -8.21 0.36 -10.78
N SER A 414 -8.05 0.78 -9.52
CA SER A 414 -7.12 0.15 -8.59
C SER A 414 -7.77 -0.11 -7.23
N ARG A 415 -7.64 -1.34 -6.74
CA ARG A 415 -8.08 -1.75 -5.40
C ARG A 415 -7.09 -1.18 -4.39
N THR A 416 -7.56 -0.30 -3.51
CA THR A 416 -6.71 0.52 -2.63
C THR A 416 -6.22 -0.27 -1.41
N THR A 417 -5.07 -0.94 -1.50
CA THR A 417 -4.17 -1.15 -0.35
C THR A 417 -2.73 -1.41 -0.81
N TRP A 418 -1.91 -0.36 -0.85
CA TRP A 418 -0.45 -0.49 -0.95
C TRP A 418 0.19 0.35 0.16
N PRO A 419 0.62 -0.23 1.30
CA PRO A 419 1.44 0.49 2.26
C PRO A 419 2.76 0.97 1.65
N THR A 420 3.16 2.18 2.03
CA THR A 420 4.53 2.70 2.05
C THR A 420 5.34 1.88 3.04
N ASN A 421 6.40 1.24 2.56
CA ASN A 421 7.39 0.61 3.42
C ASN A 421 8.50 1.64 3.63
N SER A 422 8.72 2.05 4.88
CA SER A 422 9.95 2.71 5.28
C SER A 422 10.78 1.71 6.10
N SER A 423 11.93 1.37 5.52
CA SER A 423 13.20 0.89 6.11
C SER A 423 13.28 -0.37 6.97
N ALA A 424 12.23 -0.85 7.65
CA ALA A 424 12.44 -1.85 8.72
C ALA A 424 12.50 -3.31 8.26
N TRP A 425 12.06 -3.63 7.04
CA TRP A 425 12.02 -5.02 6.55
C TRP A 425 13.25 -5.44 5.74
N THR A 426 14.13 -4.50 5.36
CA THR A 426 15.28 -4.80 4.49
C THR A 426 16.39 -5.57 5.21
N THR A 427 16.39 -5.61 6.56
CA THR A 427 17.33 -6.41 7.37
C THR A 427 16.94 -7.88 7.49
N TRP A 428 15.74 -8.28 7.05
CA TRP A 428 15.28 -9.68 7.05
C TRP A 428 15.91 -10.53 5.91
N ARG A 429 17.17 -10.28 5.54
CA ARG A 429 17.95 -11.20 4.70
C ARG A 429 19.10 -11.76 5.53
N ASN A 430 18.90 -12.93 6.13
CA ASN A 430 19.99 -13.86 6.41
C ASN A 430 19.47 -15.30 6.30
N ARG A 431 19.98 -16.05 5.32
CA ARG A 431 21.04 -17.05 5.49
C ARG A 431 20.65 -18.18 6.44
N SER A 432 20.13 -19.24 5.84
CA SER A 432 20.43 -20.62 6.23
C SER A 432 20.37 -21.53 4.99
N SER A 433 21.56 -21.98 4.60
CA SER A 433 21.99 -23.19 3.86
C SER A 433 20.90 -24.16 3.35
N THR A 434 20.78 -24.41 2.03
CA THR A 434 21.51 -25.41 1.20
C THR A 434 21.48 -26.88 1.67
N SER A 435 20.70 -27.70 0.95
CA SER A 435 21.01 -29.01 0.30
C SER A 435 19.68 -29.78 0.16
N SER A 436 19.29 -30.33 -0.99
CA SER A 436 19.94 -31.41 -1.72
C SER A 436 19.36 -31.57 -3.15
N ARG A 437 20.17 -32.17 -4.03
CA ARG A 437 19.96 -32.45 -5.47
C ARG A 437 19.13 -33.72 -5.74
N TRP A 438 18.95 -33.98 -7.05
CA TRP A 438 18.49 -35.18 -7.79
C TRP A 438 17.04 -35.04 -8.29
N GLY A 439 16.68 -35.24 -9.55
CA GLY A 439 17.31 -35.64 -10.81
C GLY A 439 16.16 -35.72 -11.85
N ASP A 440 16.25 -35.08 -13.01
CA ASP A 440 16.58 -35.66 -14.33
C ASP A 440 15.38 -36.11 -15.21
N ARG A 441 15.36 -35.51 -16.42
CA ARG A 441 14.84 -35.97 -17.73
C ARG A 441 13.35 -36.27 -17.97
N CYS A 442 12.80 -35.56 -18.96
CA CYS A 442 12.24 -36.18 -20.17
C CYS A 442 12.33 -35.23 -21.38
N ARG A 443 12.79 -35.74 -22.52
CA ARG A 443 12.86 -35.07 -23.84
C ARG A 443 11.66 -35.51 -24.70
N GLY A 444 11.20 -34.63 -25.59
CA GLY A 444 10.30 -34.98 -26.71
C GLY A 444 10.22 -33.85 -27.73
N ARG A 445 10.77 -34.09 -28.93
CA ARG A 445 10.80 -33.28 -30.17
C ARG A 445 9.39 -33.22 -30.83
N ARG A 446 9.01 -32.38 -31.82
CA ARG A 446 9.67 -31.70 -32.97
C ARG A 446 8.64 -30.78 -33.70
N GLU A 447 9.14 -29.75 -34.41
CA GLU A 447 8.66 -29.13 -35.69
C GLU A 447 7.25 -28.47 -35.75
N SER A 448 6.96 -27.38 -36.49
CA SER A 448 7.69 -26.35 -37.26
C SER A 448 6.62 -25.40 -37.85
N ALA A 449 6.82 -24.07 -37.84
CA ALA A 449 6.49 -23.13 -38.94
C ALA A 449 6.49 -21.67 -38.43
N THR A 450 7.43 -20.88 -38.95
CA THR A 450 7.40 -19.41 -38.97
C THR A 450 6.50 -18.91 -40.11
N PRO A 451 5.93 -17.69 -39.99
CA PRO A 451 6.61 -16.57 -40.63
C PRO A 451 6.86 -15.39 -39.69
N THR A 452 7.85 -14.62 -40.10
CA THR A 452 8.50 -13.44 -39.52
C THR A 452 7.62 -12.21 -39.34
N GLY A 453 7.89 -11.40 -38.30
CA GLY A 453 7.80 -9.94 -38.42
C GLY A 453 7.39 -9.16 -37.16
N GLY A 454 8.32 -8.99 -36.20
CA GLY A 454 8.25 -7.97 -35.15
C GLY A 454 8.05 -8.53 -33.73
N ASP A 455 9.05 -8.33 -32.86
CA ASP A 455 8.88 -8.57 -31.42
C ASP A 455 7.74 -7.71 -30.87
N PRO A 456 6.84 -8.24 -30.03
CA PRO A 456 5.82 -7.44 -29.38
C PRO A 456 6.50 -6.41 -28.45
N PRO A 457 6.04 -5.14 -28.46
CA PRO A 457 6.70 -4.09 -27.70
C PRO A 457 6.50 -4.33 -26.20
N ALA A 458 7.61 -4.31 -25.45
CA ALA A 458 7.61 -4.45 -24.00
C ALA A 458 6.57 -3.55 -23.35
N ALA A 459 5.71 -4.16 -22.55
CA ALA A 459 4.54 -3.48 -22.05
C ALA A 459 4.63 -3.04 -20.59
N VAL A 460 4.38 -1.76 -20.34
CA VAL A 460 4.30 -1.19 -18.99
C VAL A 460 2.86 -0.82 -18.64
N VAL A 461 2.33 -1.44 -17.59
CA VAL A 461 1.03 -1.02 -17.03
C VAL A 461 1.24 0.20 -16.15
N LEU A 462 0.59 1.31 -16.52
CA LEU A 462 0.47 2.47 -15.66
C LEU A 462 -0.77 2.30 -14.80
N CYS A 463 -0.61 1.70 -13.63
CA CYS A 463 -1.69 1.67 -12.64
C CYS A 463 -1.71 3.02 -11.91
N GLY A 464 -2.69 3.85 -12.25
CA GLY A 464 -2.98 5.09 -11.53
C GLY A 464 -3.52 4.77 -10.13
N ARG A 465 -2.85 5.26 -9.11
CA ARG A 465 -3.27 5.22 -7.71
C ARG A 465 -3.51 6.63 -7.19
N CYS A 466 -4.61 6.76 -6.47
CA CYS A 466 -4.90 7.91 -5.63
C CYS A 466 -4.44 7.59 -4.18
N VAL A 467 -3.63 8.48 -3.62
CA VAL A 467 -3.45 8.73 -2.18
C VAL A 467 -2.66 7.68 -1.36
N SER A 468 -1.39 7.97 -1.07
CA SER A 468 -0.77 7.66 0.22
C SER A 468 -1.21 8.75 1.21
N GLY A 469 -2.01 8.35 2.20
CA GLY A 469 -2.23 9.16 3.38
C GLY A 469 -1.03 8.98 4.30
N GLY A 470 -0.29 10.06 4.55
CA GLY A 470 0.57 10.17 5.73
C GLY A 470 -0.25 10.05 7.01
#